data_AF-A0A4R3KE81-F1
#
_entry.id   AF-A0A4R3KE81-F1
#
_cell.length_a   1.000
_cell.length_b   1.000
_cell.length_c   1.000
_cell.angle_alpha   90.00
_cell.angle_beta   90.00
_cell.angle_gamma   90.00
#
_symmetry.space_group_name_H-M   'P 1'
#
loop_
_entity.id
_entity.type
_entity.pdbx_description
1 polymer ?
#
loop_
_entity_poly.entity_id
_entity_poly.type
_entity_poly.pdbx_seq_one_letter_code
_entity_poly.pdbx_strand_id
1 'polypeptide(L)'
;MSKFCPNCGKPLQEGKIFCPSCGTKVVMNSSVDSLPNNIENAVSTSVTHFQSQAEMVSINNGVPKQSLFGKFLSWRGRISRGDWIIRKIIILIILMISILVPMVTISSIVSDGNTGISNVLPCVLIVLVPFCFLSSIALDIKRCHDTDKSGDFLWVGCIPFYGWIKVPLCLWFKHGTTGANKYGPDPLA
;
A
#
# COMPACT_ATOMS: atom_id res chain seq x y z
N MET A 1 -49.96 17.44 -12.28
CA MET A 1 -49.90 17.85 -10.84
C MET A 1 -48.72 18.77 -10.69
N SER A 2 -48.89 19.96 -10.09
CA SER A 2 -47.78 20.91 -9.89
C SER A 2 -46.72 20.33 -8.95
N LYS A 3 -45.50 20.12 -9.45
CA LYS A 3 -44.36 19.68 -8.63
C LYS A 3 -43.78 20.89 -7.88
N PHE A 4 -43.46 20.74 -6.60
CA PHE A 4 -42.84 21.78 -5.78
C PHE A 4 -41.35 21.47 -5.52
N CYS A 5 -40.54 22.50 -5.27
CA CYS A 5 -39.12 22.32 -4.98
C CYS A 5 -38.91 21.77 -3.55
N PRO A 6 -38.15 20.67 -3.37
CA PRO A 6 -37.92 20.08 -2.05
C PRO A 6 -37.07 20.94 -1.11
N ASN A 7 -36.35 21.94 -1.63
CA ASN A 7 -35.48 22.82 -0.83
C ASN A 7 -36.11 24.19 -0.51
N CYS A 8 -36.92 24.76 -1.40
CA CYS A 8 -37.48 26.11 -1.21
C CYS A 8 -39.01 26.22 -1.31
N GLY A 9 -39.73 25.10 -1.45
CA GLY A 9 -41.19 25.05 -1.44
C GLY A 9 -41.91 25.75 -2.60
N LYS A 10 -41.19 26.42 -3.52
CA LYS A 10 -41.82 27.10 -4.68
C LYS A 10 -42.25 26.11 -5.77
N PRO A 11 -43.32 26.42 -6.52
CA PRO A 11 -43.77 25.59 -7.64
C PRO A 11 -42.70 25.56 -8.74
N LEU A 12 -42.55 24.39 -9.36
CA LEU A 12 -41.62 24.14 -10.45
C LEU A 12 -42.37 23.97 -11.77
N GLN A 13 -41.87 24.63 -12.81
CA GLN A 13 -42.33 24.42 -14.17
C GLN A 13 -41.82 23.07 -14.70
N GLU A 14 -42.67 22.35 -15.42
CA GLU A 14 -42.37 21.03 -15.95
C GLU A 14 -41.15 21.07 -16.91
N GLY A 15 -40.29 20.04 -16.85
CA GLY A 15 -39.09 19.94 -17.68
C GLY A 15 -37.85 20.75 -17.23
N LYS A 16 -37.87 21.45 -16.08
CA LYS A 16 -36.69 22.19 -15.58
C LYS A 16 -35.82 21.34 -14.65
N ILE A 17 -34.52 21.24 -14.99
CA ILE A 17 -33.51 20.43 -14.28
C ILE A 17 -33.02 21.11 -12.98
N PHE A 18 -33.20 22.43 -12.84
CA PHE A 18 -32.78 23.22 -11.67
C PHE A 18 -33.89 24.18 -11.25
N CYS A 19 -34.04 24.42 -9.95
CA CYS A 19 -35.01 25.37 -9.42
C CYS A 19 -34.57 26.83 -9.68
N PRO A 20 -35.39 27.66 -10.35
CA PRO A 20 -35.02 29.04 -10.71
C PRO A 20 -34.97 30.02 -9.52
N SER A 21 -35.34 29.59 -8.30
CA SER A 21 -35.28 30.45 -7.09
C SER A 21 -34.21 30.08 -6.08
N CYS A 22 -33.67 28.85 -6.09
CA CYS A 22 -32.65 28.42 -5.13
C CYS A 22 -31.49 27.62 -5.75
N GLY A 23 -31.47 27.42 -7.07
CA GLY A 23 -30.41 26.71 -7.78
C GLY A 23 -30.36 25.19 -7.55
N THR A 24 -31.17 24.63 -6.64
CA THR A 24 -31.17 23.18 -6.36
C THR A 24 -31.59 22.36 -7.58
N LYS A 25 -30.82 21.32 -7.90
CA LYS A 25 -31.12 20.36 -8.97
C LYS A 25 -32.38 19.56 -8.64
N VAL A 26 -33.31 19.43 -9.59
CA VAL A 26 -34.56 18.71 -9.45
C VAL A 26 -34.55 17.53 -10.43
N VAL A 27 -34.70 16.32 -9.89
CA VAL A 27 -34.81 15.09 -10.69
C VAL A 27 -36.29 14.80 -10.90
N MET A 28 -36.76 14.86 -12.16
CA MET A 28 -38.15 14.57 -12.50
C MET A 28 -38.31 13.12 -12.96
N ASN A 29 -38.82 12.27 -12.07
CA ASN A 29 -39.32 10.95 -12.44
C ASN A 29 -40.83 11.02 -12.79
N SER A 30 -41.28 10.07 -13.62
CA SER A 30 -42.64 10.00 -14.17
C SER A 30 -43.27 8.63 -13.87
N SER A 31 -44.17 8.59 -12.86
CA SER A 31 -45.50 7.93 -12.83
C SER A 31 -45.81 6.74 -13.78
N VAL A 32 -46.42 5.60 -13.39
CA VAL A 32 -46.86 4.97 -12.10
C VAL A 32 -46.86 3.42 -12.35
N ASP A 33 -47.00 2.48 -11.40
CA ASP A 33 -48.27 1.97 -10.83
C ASP A 33 -48.04 1.00 -9.63
N SER A 34 -49.10 0.68 -8.87
CA SER A 34 -49.08 -0.13 -7.61
C SER A 34 -49.18 -1.66 -7.82
N LEU A 35 -49.12 -2.61 -6.87
CA LEU A 35 -49.22 -2.73 -5.38
C LEU A 35 -48.67 -4.16 -5.00
N PRO A 36 -48.69 -4.75 -3.77
CA PRO A 36 -48.55 -4.29 -2.36
C PRO A 36 -47.32 -4.87 -1.59
N ASN A 37 -47.03 -4.27 -0.42
CA ASN A 37 -46.46 -4.78 0.85
C ASN A 37 -45.51 -6.01 0.93
N ASN A 38 -44.44 -5.81 1.71
CA ASN A 38 -43.54 -6.80 2.34
C ASN A 38 -42.73 -7.72 1.41
N ILE A 39 -41.47 -7.35 1.15
CA ILE A 39 -40.31 -7.89 1.87
C ILE A 39 -39.16 -6.87 1.78
N GLU A 40 -38.32 -6.88 2.81
CA GLU A 40 -37.32 -5.87 3.13
C GLU A 40 -36.17 -5.73 2.11
N ASN A 41 -35.84 -4.46 1.80
CA ASN A 41 -34.50 -3.90 1.60
C ASN A 41 -33.59 -4.35 0.42
N ALA A 42 -32.90 -3.34 -0.14
CA ALA A 42 -31.79 -3.41 -1.11
C ALA A 42 -32.15 -3.98 -2.52
N VAL A 43 -32.61 -3.14 -3.46
CA VAL A 43 -31.78 -2.25 -4.30
C VAL A 43 -30.75 -3.01 -5.16
N SER A 44 -31.26 -3.54 -6.27
CA SER A 44 -30.98 -3.02 -7.62
C SER A 44 -29.54 -2.74 -8.06
N THR A 45 -29.10 -3.60 -8.99
CA THR A 45 -28.68 -3.20 -10.35
C THR A 45 -27.19 -3.00 -10.65
N SER A 46 -26.74 -3.84 -11.58
CA SER A 46 -25.54 -3.75 -12.38
C SER A 46 -25.38 -2.43 -13.17
N VAL A 47 -24.23 -1.77 -13.03
CA VAL A 47 -23.64 -0.92 -14.09
C VAL A 47 -22.15 -1.27 -14.19
N THR A 48 -21.79 -2.07 -15.17
CA THR A 48 -20.40 -2.50 -15.41
C THR A 48 -19.65 -1.47 -16.26
N HIS A 49 -18.85 -0.62 -15.62
CA HIS A 49 -17.83 0.16 -16.30
C HIS A 49 -16.51 0.19 -15.51
N PHE A 50 -15.65 -0.79 -15.81
CA PHE A 50 -14.19 -0.76 -15.75
C PHE A 50 -13.49 0.20 -14.74
N GLN A 51 -13.33 -0.22 -13.47
CA GLN A 51 -12.05 -0.03 -12.75
C GLN A 51 -11.92 -0.84 -11.46
N SER A 52 -10.74 -1.45 -11.28
CA SER A 52 -10.14 -1.97 -10.04
C SER A 52 -11.04 -2.66 -9.00
N GLN A 53 -11.03 -4.01 -9.01
CA GLN A 53 -11.33 -4.78 -7.80
C GLN A 53 -10.25 -4.52 -6.73
N ALA A 54 -10.60 -3.83 -5.65
CA ALA A 54 -10.00 -3.96 -4.33
C ALA A 54 -10.87 -3.19 -3.32
N GLU A 55 -12.06 -3.74 -3.05
CA GLU A 55 -13.01 -3.21 -2.08
C GLU A 55 -12.36 -3.05 -0.69
N MET A 56 -12.50 -1.86 -0.12
CA MET A 56 -12.02 -1.55 1.22
C MET A 56 -12.98 -2.05 2.30
N VAL A 57 -13.00 -3.37 2.49
CA VAL A 57 -13.77 -4.03 3.56
C VAL A 57 -13.24 -3.58 4.92
N SER A 58 -13.96 -2.67 5.58
CA SER A 58 -13.65 -2.19 6.92
C SER A 58 -14.15 -3.19 7.99
N ILE A 59 -13.38 -4.25 8.23
CA ILE A 59 -13.59 -5.08 9.43
C ILE A 59 -12.89 -4.39 10.60
N ASN A 60 -13.67 -3.64 11.37
CA ASN A 60 -13.38 -3.44 12.79
C ASN A 60 -13.46 -4.81 13.47
N ASN A 61 -12.30 -5.40 13.78
CA ASN A 61 -12.11 -6.39 14.85
C ASN A 61 -10.63 -6.78 14.92
N GLY A 62 -9.87 -6.14 15.82
CA GLY A 62 -8.49 -6.49 16.20
C GLY A 62 -7.47 -6.49 15.05
N VAL A 63 -6.50 -5.56 15.07
CA VAL A 63 -5.37 -5.58 14.11
C VAL A 63 -4.77 -6.99 14.08
N PRO A 64 -4.94 -7.76 12.98
CA PRO A 64 -4.48 -9.14 12.96
C PRO A 64 -2.97 -9.12 13.15
N LYS A 65 -2.47 -9.87 14.15
CA LYS A 65 -1.07 -9.83 14.59
C LYS A 65 -0.17 -10.12 13.41
N GLN A 66 0.30 -9.05 12.76
CA GLN A 66 0.88 -9.13 11.41
C GLN A 66 2.06 -10.10 11.43
N SER A 67 1.99 -11.12 10.57
CA SER A 67 3.08 -12.09 10.40
C SER A 67 4.38 -11.36 10.08
N LEU A 68 5.53 -11.95 10.40
CA LEU A 68 6.83 -11.34 10.09
C LEU A 68 6.94 -11.05 8.58
N PHE A 69 6.43 -11.96 7.74
CA PHE A 69 6.26 -11.75 6.30
C PHE A 69 5.41 -10.50 6.00
N GLY A 70 4.26 -10.33 6.66
CA GLY A 70 3.42 -9.13 6.56
C GLY A 70 4.10 -7.84 7.03
N LYS A 71 5.10 -7.90 7.92
CA LYS A 71 5.88 -6.71 8.35
C LYS A 71 7.01 -6.35 7.40
N PHE A 72 7.66 -7.34 6.79
CA PHE A 72 8.84 -7.15 5.94
C PHE A 72 8.54 -7.14 4.43
N LEU A 73 7.72 -8.06 3.90
CA LEU A 73 7.43 -8.22 2.47
C LEU A 73 6.09 -7.61 2.00
N SER A 74 5.27 -7.03 2.88
CA SER A 74 4.18 -6.18 2.41
C SER A 74 4.73 -4.96 1.67
N TRP A 75 4.03 -4.49 0.63
CA TRP A 75 4.38 -3.27 -0.11
C TRP A 75 3.54 -2.04 0.29
N ARG A 76 2.49 -2.27 1.10
CA ARG A 76 1.52 -1.26 1.53
C ARG A 76 1.89 -0.65 2.89
N GLY A 77 1.37 0.56 3.12
CA GLY A 77 1.56 1.31 4.36
C GLY A 77 2.82 2.17 4.38
N ARG A 78 3.03 2.79 5.55
CA ARG A 78 4.14 3.69 5.88
C ARG A 78 5.00 3.08 6.99
N ILE A 79 6.20 3.62 7.16
CA ILE A 79 7.12 3.25 8.23
C ILE A 79 7.86 4.49 8.71
N SER A 80 7.98 4.66 10.03
CA SER A 80 8.74 5.77 10.60
C SER A 80 10.24 5.61 10.31
N ARG A 81 11.00 6.71 10.35
CA ARG A 81 12.46 6.68 10.11
C ARG A 81 13.18 5.70 11.06
N GLY A 82 12.81 5.69 12.34
CA GLY A 82 13.44 4.82 13.34
C GLY A 82 13.22 3.34 13.05
N ASP A 83 11.97 2.94 12.83
CA ASP A 83 11.61 1.57 12.46
C ASP A 83 12.27 1.12 11.16
N TRP A 84 12.35 2.01 10.16
CA TRP A 84 13.02 1.70 8.90
C TRP A 84 14.52 1.46 9.11
N ILE A 85 15.23 2.31 9.86
CA ILE A 85 16.66 2.12 10.18
C ILE A 85 16.88 0.79 10.92
N ILE A 86 16.12 0.51 11.98
CA ILE A 86 16.28 -0.72 12.77
C ILE A 86 16.06 -1.96 11.90
N ARG A 87 14.98 -1.99 11.12
CA ARG A 87 14.67 -3.12 10.22
C ARG A 87 15.70 -3.26 9.09
N LYS A 88 16.26 -2.17 8.58
CA LYS A 88 17.37 -2.17 7.61
C LYS A 88 18.65 -2.73 8.20
N ILE A 89 19.03 -2.34 9.43
CA ILE A 89 20.22 -2.87 10.12
C ILE A 89 20.07 -4.37 10.37
N ILE A 90 18.89 -4.84 10.80
CA ILE A 90 18.62 -6.27 10.98
C ILE A 90 18.80 -7.04 9.66
N ILE A 91 18.23 -6.56 8.55
CA ILE A 91 18.41 -7.18 7.22
C ILE A 91 19.89 -7.14 6.80
N LEU A 92 20.61 -6.04 7.04
CA LEU A 92 22.02 -5.91 6.69
C LEU A 92 22.89 -6.91 7.44
N ILE A 93 22.66 -7.12 8.75
CA ILE A 93 23.38 -8.12 9.55
C ILE A 93 23.11 -9.54 9.02
N ILE A 94 21.84 -9.87 8.76
CA ILE A 94 21.46 -11.18 8.22
C ILE A 94 22.10 -11.39 6.84
N LEU A 95 22.11 -10.37 5.97
CA LEU A 95 22.75 -10.41 4.65
C LEU A 95 24.27 -10.59 4.75
N MET A 96 24.93 -9.92 5.70
CA MET A 96 26.36 -10.10 5.95
C MET A 96 26.70 -11.53 6.40
N ILE A 97 25.94 -12.10 7.33
CA ILE A 97 26.12 -13.50 7.76
C ILE A 97 25.87 -14.46 6.58
N SER A 98 24.80 -14.21 5.81
CA SER A 98 24.38 -14.98 4.64
C SER A 98 25.41 -15.01 3.51
N ILE A 99 26.26 -13.97 3.37
CA ILE A 99 27.32 -13.90 2.36
C ILE A 99 28.68 -14.34 2.93
N LEU A 100 29.07 -13.88 4.12
CA LEU A 100 30.42 -14.09 4.66
C LEU A 100 30.66 -15.53 5.09
N VAL A 101 29.66 -16.21 5.68
CA VAL A 101 29.82 -17.59 6.16
C VAL A 101 30.03 -18.58 5.00
N PRO A 102 29.25 -18.52 3.89
CA PRO A 102 29.55 -19.32 2.70
C PRO A 102 30.93 -19.02 2.09
N MET A 103 31.34 -17.75 1.98
CA MET A 103 32.64 -17.40 1.38
C MET A 103 33.83 -18.04 2.13
N VAL A 104 33.79 -18.05 3.47
CA VAL A 104 34.83 -18.70 4.29
C VAL A 104 34.76 -20.23 4.15
N THR A 105 33.58 -20.82 4.30
CA THR A 105 33.42 -22.29 4.30
C THR A 105 33.69 -22.94 2.94
N ILE A 106 33.24 -22.34 1.84
CA ILE A 106 33.48 -22.85 0.48
C ILE A 106 34.99 -22.90 0.18
N SER A 107 35.75 -21.90 0.66
CA SER A 107 37.21 -21.85 0.47
C SER A 107 37.92 -23.05 1.12
N SER A 108 37.45 -23.53 2.28
CA SER A 108 37.97 -24.73 2.95
C SER A 108 37.47 -26.04 2.33
N ILE A 109 36.25 -26.07 1.79
CA ILE A 109 35.72 -27.27 1.12
C ILE A 109 36.53 -27.59 -0.15
N VAL A 110 36.97 -26.56 -0.88
CA VAL A 110 37.78 -26.70 -2.11
C VAL A 110 39.19 -27.23 -1.82
N SER A 111 39.78 -26.99 -0.65
CA SER A 111 41.09 -27.55 -0.28
C SER A 111 41.02 -29.01 0.16
N ASP A 112 39.96 -29.39 0.88
CA ASP A 112 39.95 -30.64 1.65
C ASP A 112 39.21 -31.79 0.92
N GLY A 113 38.55 -31.50 -0.21
CA GLY A 113 37.89 -32.50 -1.07
C GLY A 113 36.66 -33.19 -0.47
N ASN A 114 36.32 -32.89 0.79
CA ASN A 114 35.23 -33.54 1.52
C ASN A 114 33.86 -32.91 1.17
N THR A 115 33.07 -33.59 0.34
CA THR A 115 31.82 -33.07 -0.23
C THR A 115 30.53 -33.41 0.55
N GLY A 116 30.67 -33.76 1.83
CA GLY A 116 29.57 -34.25 2.69
C GLY A 116 28.55 -33.21 3.18
N ILE A 117 27.80 -33.61 4.22
CA ILE A 117 26.64 -32.89 4.81
C ILE A 117 27.00 -31.47 5.32
N SER A 118 28.29 -31.18 5.54
CA SER A 118 28.83 -29.84 5.82
C SER A 118 28.37 -28.76 4.82
N ASN A 119 28.02 -29.17 3.59
CA ASN A 119 27.67 -28.27 2.50
C ASN A 119 26.21 -27.77 2.56
N VAL A 120 25.37 -28.30 3.45
CA VAL A 120 23.95 -27.89 3.56
C VAL A 120 23.81 -26.47 4.12
N LEU A 121 24.59 -26.12 5.14
CA LEU A 121 24.52 -24.80 5.80
C LEU A 121 24.82 -23.62 4.85
N PRO A 122 25.92 -23.60 4.07
CA PRO A 122 26.16 -22.48 3.15
C PRO A 122 25.10 -22.37 2.05
N CYS A 123 24.56 -23.50 1.55
CA CYS A 123 23.46 -23.48 0.59
C CYS A 123 22.18 -22.85 1.16
N VAL A 124 21.79 -23.21 2.40
CA VAL A 124 20.62 -22.61 3.09
C VAL A 124 20.82 -21.10 3.30
N LEU A 125 22.04 -20.68 3.66
CA LEU A 125 22.36 -19.25 3.83
C LEU A 125 22.28 -18.47 2.51
N ILE A 126 22.72 -19.04 1.39
CA ILE A 126 22.62 -18.40 0.06
C ILE A 126 21.15 -18.20 -0.36
N VAL A 127 20.26 -19.15 -0.07
CA VAL A 127 18.82 -19.04 -0.37
C VAL A 127 18.15 -17.87 0.38
N LEU A 128 18.74 -17.39 1.49
CA LEU A 128 18.24 -16.24 2.23
C LEU A 128 18.55 -14.89 1.56
N VAL A 129 19.58 -14.80 0.72
CA VAL A 129 19.99 -13.57 0.01
C VAL A 129 18.84 -12.91 -0.76
N PRO A 130 18.11 -13.60 -1.68
CA PRO A 130 17.00 -12.98 -2.41
C PRO A 130 15.86 -12.53 -1.48
N PHE A 131 15.58 -13.28 -0.41
CA PHE A 131 14.53 -12.89 0.55
C PHE A 131 14.91 -11.61 1.33
N CYS A 132 16.17 -11.48 1.75
CA CYS A 132 16.71 -10.26 2.33
C CYS A 132 16.66 -9.08 1.33
N PHE A 133 16.98 -9.32 0.06
CA PHE A 133 16.94 -8.30 -0.98
C PHE A 133 15.51 -7.79 -1.24
N LEU A 134 14.53 -8.69 -1.42
CA LEU A 134 13.11 -8.32 -1.57
C LEU A 134 12.59 -7.55 -0.35
N SER A 135 12.92 -8.02 0.86
CA SER A 135 12.58 -7.33 2.11
C SER A 135 13.21 -5.93 2.19
N SER A 136 14.44 -5.78 1.69
CA SER A 136 15.16 -4.51 1.64
C SER A 136 14.41 -3.49 0.76
N ILE A 137 14.02 -3.86 -0.45
CA ILE A 137 13.27 -2.98 -1.38
C ILE A 137 11.88 -2.66 -0.80
N ALA A 138 11.17 -3.64 -0.23
CA ALA A 138 9.85 -3.43 0.36
C ALA A 138 9.87 -2.40 1.51
N LEU A 139 10.92 -2.38 2.34
CA LEU A 139 11.10 -1.34 3.35
C LEU A 139 11.38 0.04 2.74
N ASP A 140 12.17 0.12 1.66
CA ASP A 140 12.47 1.39 0.99
C ASP A 140 11.24 1.99 0.30
N ILE A 141 10.36 1.15 -0.28
CA ILE A 141 9.09 1.62 -0.85
C ILE A 141 8.18 2.20 0.25
N LYS A 142 8.03 1.53 1.41
CA LYS A 142 7.29 2.09 2.57
C LYS A 142 7.90 3.41 3.08
N ARG A 143 9.22 3.55 3.00
CA ARG A 143 9.92 4.76 3.40
C ARG A 143 9.75 5.89 2.37
N CYS A 144 9.69 5.57 1.08
CA CYS A 144 9.29 6.50 0.03
C CYS A 144 7.86 7.00 0.27
N HIS A 145 6.93 6.09 0.55
CA HIS A 145 5.53 6.39 0.88
C HIS A 145 5.40 7.34 2.09
N ASP A 146 6.22 7.16 3.12
CA ASP A 146 6.26 8.08 4.27
C ASP A 146 6.75 9.49 3.90
N THR A 147 7.47 9.65 2.78
CA THR A 147 7.88 10.96 2.24
C THR A 147 6.99 11.49 1.11
N ASP A 148 5.81 10.88 0.93
CA ASP A 148 4.79 11.06 -0.13
C ASP A 148 5.23 10.73 -1.57
N LYS A 149 6.33 10.01 -1.71
CA LYS A 149 6.87 9.54 -2.99
C LYS A 149 6.34 8.14 -3.33
N SER A 150 6.14 7.85 -4.61
CA SER A 150 5.91 6.48 -5.06
C SER A 150 7.19 5.65 -4.95
N GLY A 151 7.07 4.32 -5.00
CA GLY A 151 8.20 3.39 -5.05
C GLY A 151 9.13 3.63 -6.26
N ASP A 152 8.63 4.25 -7.33
CA ASP A 152 9.40 4.56 -8.53
C ASP A 152 10.58 5.50 -8.27
N PHE A 153 10.54 6.25 -7.15
CA PHE A 153 11.67 7.05 -6.70
C PHE A 153 12.96 6.24 -6.50
N LEU A 154 12.85 4.93 -6.24
CA LEU A 154 14.02 4.05 -6.12
C LEU A 154 14.73 3.81 -7.46
N TRP A 155 14.01 3.84 -8.60
CA TRP A 155 14.63 3.73 -9.93
C TRP A 155 15.55 4.93 -10.25
N VAL A 156 15.34 6.07 -9.61
CA VAL A 156 16.29 7.21 -9.69
C VAL A 156 17.68 6.79 -9.20
N GLY A 157 17.76 5.83 -8.28
CA GLY A 157 19.01 5.22 -7.79
C GLY A 157 19.81 4.45 -8.85
N CYS A 158 19.19 4.07 -9.96
CA CYS A 158 19.87 3.46 -11.10
C CYS A 158 20.67 4.48 -11.94
N ILE A 159 20.47 5.79 -11.72
CA ILE A 159 21.24 6.85 -12.38
C ILE A 159 22.56 7.05 -11.62
N PRO A 160 23.74 6.81 -12.25
CA PRO A 160 25.03 6.99 -11.59
C PRO A 160 25.23 8.41 -11.06
N PHE A 161 25.99 8.53 -9.97
CA PHE A 161 26.25 9.78 -9.21
C PHE A 161 24.99 10.44 -8.63
N TYR A 162 24.07 10.94 -9.47
CA TYR A 162 22.87 11.65 -9.04
C TYR A 162 21.94 10.78 -8.20
N GLY A 163 21.62 9.57 -8.68
CA GLY A 163 20.77 8.61 -7.98
C GLY A 163 21.38 8.12 -6.68
N TRP A 164 22.66 7.74 -6.76
CA TRP A 164 23.46 7.22 -5.64
C TRP A 164 23.58 8.22 -4.48
N ILE A 165 23.50 9.52 -4.73
CA ILE A 165 23.48 10.55 -3.68
C ILE A 165 22.04 10.88 -3.26
N LYS A 166 21.14 11.14 -4.22
CA LYS A 166 19.79 11.67 -3.95
C LYS A 166 18.87 10.68 -3.22
N VAL A 167 18.89 9.41 -3.59
CA VAL A 167 18.01 8.39 -3.01
C VAL A 167 18.34 8.15 -1.52
N PRO A 168 19.59 7.84 -1.12
CA PRO A 168 19.90 7.68 0.29
C PRO A 168 19.74 8.99 1.07
N LEU A 169 20.12 10.15 0.53
CA LEU A 169 19.89 11.44 1.21
C LEU A 169 18.41 11.64 1.58
N CYS A 170 17.49 11.28 0.66
CA CYS A 170 16.05 11.35 0.90
C CYS A 170 15.55 10.29 1.91
N LEU A 171 16.03 9.04 1.83
CA LEU A 171 15.58 7.96 2.73
C LEU A 171 16.05 8.17 4.18
N TRP A 172 17.32 8.54 4.35
CA TRP A 172 17.96 8.65 5.66
C TRP A 172 17.63 9.97 6.38
N PHE A 173 17.67 11.11 5.70
CA PHE A 173 17.62 12.43 6.37
C PHE A 173 16.28 13.16 6.27
N LYS A 174 15.51 12.99 5.18
CA LYS A 174 14.22 13.70 5.02
C LYS A 174 13.22 13.24 6.08
N HIS A 175 12.54 14.16 6.78
CA HIS A 175 11.41 13.77 7.64
C HIS A 175 10.23 13.22 6.83
N GLY A 176 9.42 12.38 7.47
CA GLY A 176 8.14 11.92 6.93
C GLY A 176 7.11 13.03 6.85
N THR A 177 6.01 12.80 6.12
CA THR A 177 4.88 13.73 6.06
C THR A 177 4.04 13.63 7.33
N THR A 178 3.84 14.75 8.02
CA THR A 178 2.98 14.83 9.20
C THR A 178 1.50 14.62 8.85
N GLY A 179 0.81 13.79 9.61
CA GLY A 179 -0.60 13.47 9.38
C GLY A 179 -0.80 12.40 8.30
N ALA A 180 -2.06 12.15 7.92
CA ALA A 180 -2.39 11.13 6.93
C ALA A 180 -1.98 11.53 5.51
N ASN A 181 -1.50 10.57 4.72
CA ASN A 181 -1.22 10.73 3.30
C ASN A 181 -1.88 9.59 2.47
N LYS A 182 -1.75 9.64 1.14
CA LYS A 182 -2.34 8.64 0.20
C LYS A 182 -1.94 7.18 0.45
N TYR A 183 -0.90 6.92 1.25
CA TYR A 183 -0.41 5.59 1.59
C TYR A 183 -0.77 5.13 3.02
N GLY A 184 -1.38 6.00 3.83
CA GLY A 184 -1.90 5.66 5.16
C GLY A 184 -1.76 6.75 6.22
N PRO A 185 -2.25 6.47 7.45
CA PRO A 185 -2.08 7.34 8.61
C PRO A 185 -0.60 7.52 8.99
N ASP A 186 -0.33 8.52 9.82
CA ASP A 186 1.02 8.80 10.32
C ASP A 186 1.51 7.65 11.23
N PRO A 187 2.68 7.05 11.00
CA PRO A 187 3.24 6.02 11.88
C PRO A 187 3.74 6.58 13.24
N LEU A 188 3.64 7.90 13.46
CA LEU A 188 4.03 8.59 14.70
C LEU A 188 2.86 9.38 15.35
N ALA A 189 1.62 9.22 14.87
CA ALA A 189 0.42 9.80 15.49
C ALA A 189 -0.04 9.04 16.75
#